data_AF-A0AAD5UGV9-F1
#
_entry.id   AF-A0AAD5UGV9-F1
#
_cell.length_a   1.000
_cell.length_b   1.000
_cell.length_c   1.000
_cell.angle_alpha   90.00
_cell.angle_beta   90.00
_cell.angle_gamma   90.00
#
_symmetry.space_group_name_H-M   'P 1'
#
loop_
_entity.id
_entity.type
_entity.pdbx_description
1 polymer ?
#
loop_
_entity_poly.entity_id
_entity_poly.type
_entity_poly.pdbx_seq_one_letter_code
_entity_poly.pdbx_strand_id
1 'polypeptide(L)'
;MFKEKEIDVDDPNTIFLEHQFWQQKINEWKLEQAAFAKHKNPIENDPKIKKHPQGKHSQRERTKSEGPPIAQRKDTLLDGTIAQPLPNALTLLENYDFKESSDLGYLVNLVEDQCNAVVTIQVLDPEPIKKKRIELSQRVFKESSKLWEATQIKLQHKIELKTNQLVEARMQAVNSQLRKIMATENAGNARIEELSNIAVAHENEAVFIVNAIESAKNTLTERLKNVLAIIKAFVGSTLKETNHRLATSKTTMQLLNLKKEFNLLVDMFQNDIKEELGAALANFDHSKKMIGRSRTQGNHSSAWIIIKEQGVYDPATILNVLDTWRNGMEDEMNKLLKDVSNQIKQCKKDFESYEQDSVFLDFVQLNWKRIRNMLKGEVFECNIDH
;
A
#
# COMPACT_ATOMS: atom_id res chain seq x y z
N MET A 1 47.66 -6.39 10.18
CA MET A 1 47.78 -7.28 11.35
C MET A 1 47.05 -6.59 12.51
N PHE A 2 45.73 -6.71 12.55
CA PHE A 2 44.93 -6.17 13.65
C PHE A 2 44.81 -7.25 14.71
N LYS A 3 45.28 -6.96 15.93
CA LYS A 3 45.06 -7.84 17.08
C LYS A 3 43.59 -7.71 17.46
N GLU A 4 42.81 -8.78 17.25
CA GLU A 4 41.53 -8.96 17.92
C GLU A 4 41.81 -8.99 19.43
N LYS A 5 41.22 -8.04 20.15
CA LYS A 5 41.12 -8.14 21.61
C LYS A 5 39.94 -9.06 21.88
N GLU A 6 40.22 -10.23 22.46
CA GLU A 6 39.20 -11.05 23.10
C GLU A 6 38.51 -10.19 24.16
N ILE A 7 37.20 -9.98 23.99
CA ILE A 7 36.35 -9.35 25.00
C ILE A 7 35.92 -10.48 25.92
N ASP A 8 36.32 -10.39 27.19
CA ASP A 8 35.95 -11.34 28.21
C ASP A 8 34.47 -11.15 28.56
N VAL A 9 33.64 -12.12 28.19
CA VAL A 9 32.17 -12.07 28.30
C VAL A 9 31.69 -12.22 29.75
N ASP A 10 32.61 -12.61 30.65
CA ASP A 10 32.34 -12.81 32.08
C ASP A 10 32.79 -11.62 32.95
N ASP A 11 33.26 -10.51 32.37
CA ASP A 11 33.54 -9.28 33.11
C ASP A 11 32.23 -8.62 33.56
N PRO A 12 31.97 -8.46 34.88
CA PRO A 12 30.78 -7.81 35.40
C PRO A 12 30.57 -6.39 34.86
N ASN A 13 31.65 -5.70 34.45
CA ASN A 13 31.55 -4.39 33.82
C ASN A 13 30.96 -4.46 32.41
N THR A 14 31.21 -5.54 31.65
CA THR A 14 30.64 -5.74 30.31
C THR A 14 29.14 -6.01 30.39
N ILE A 15 28.70 -6.83 31.35
CA ILE A 15 27.28 -7.11 31.62
C ILE A 15 26.55 -5.85 32.12
N PHE A 16 27.21 -5.05 32.96
CA PHE A 16 26.67 -3.78 33.44
C PHE A 16 26.50 -2.75 32.32
N LEU A 17 27.49 -2.67 31.41
CA LEU A 17 27.43 -1.78 30.24
C LEU A 17 26.36 -2.22 29.22
N GLU A 18 26.19 -3.52 28.97
CA GLU A 18 25.07 -4.02 28.16
C GLU A 18 23.72 -3.71 28.79
N HIS A 19 23.58 -3.88 30.11
CA HIS A 19 22.33 -3.57 30.81
C HIS A 19 22.01 -2.06 30.75
N GLN A 20 23.00 -1.17 30.89
CA GLN A 20 22.81 0.27 30.70
C GLN A 20 22.44 0.63 29.26
N PHE A 21 23.06 -0.01 28.27
CA PHE A 21 22.73 0.17 26.86
C PHE A 21 21.28 -0.20 26.55
N TRP A 22 20.81 -1.36 27.03
CA TRP A 22 19.42 -1.78 26.83
C TRP A 22 18.42 -0.92 27.60
N GLN A 23 18.74 -0.45 28.80
CA GLN A 23 17.90 0.51 29.52
C GLN A 23 17.76 1.84 28.76
N GLN A 24 18.84 2.33 28.15
CA GLN A 24 18.81 3.55 27.34
C GLN A 24 17.92 3.36 26.10
N LYS A 25 18.03 2.22 25.41
CA LYS A 25 17.17 1.89 24.25
C LYS A 25 15.69 1.75 24.62
N ILE A 26 15.37 1.16 25.78
CA ILE A 26 13.99 1.07 26.27
C ILE A 26 13.42 2.46 26.58
N ASN A 27 14.23 3.39 27.09
CA ASN A 27 13.80 4.75 27.38
C ASN A 27 13.60 5.57 26.10
N GLU A 28 14.46 5.41 25.09
CA GLU A 28 14.28 6.00 23.75
C GLU A 28 12.96 5.53 23.10
N TRP A 29 12.70 4.22 23.14
CA TRP A 29 11.46 3.65 22.59
C TRP A 29 10.19 4.13 23.31
N LYS A 30 10.24 4.29 24.64
CA LYS A 30 9.12 4.85 25.41
C LYS A 30 8.88 6.33 25.09
N LEU A 31 9.92 7.10 24.80
CA LEU A 31 9.80 8.49 24.38
C LEU A 31 9.19 8.61 22.98
N GLU A 32 9.55 7.72 22.05
CA GLU A 32 8.95 7.64 20.71
C GLU A 32 7.45 7.25 20.78
N GLN A 33 7.09 6.26 21.60
CA GLN A 33 5.69 5.89 21.88
C GLN A 33 4.89 7.07 22.45
N ALA A 34 5.48 7.84 23.39
CA ALA A 34 4.85 9.02 23.96
C ALA A 34 4.70 10.18 22.96
N ALA A 35 5.61 10.29 21.99
CA ALA A 35 5.50 11.25 20.88
C ALA A 35 4.38 10.85 19.89
N PHE A 36 4.24 9.56 19.59
CA PHE A 36 3.12 9.04 18.78
C PHE A 36 1.76 9.19 19.47
N ALA A 37 1.68 9.07 20.79
CA ALA A 37 0.45 9.27 21.55
C ALA A 37 -0.03 10.74 21.56
N LYS A 38 0.88 11.71 21.38
CA LYS A 38 0.56 13.15 21.34
C LYS A 38 0.07 13.65 19.98
N HIS A 39 0.19 12.86 18.91
CA HIS A 39 -0.33 13.20 17.57
C HIS A 39 -1.75 12.67 17.28
N LYS A 40 -2.43 12.10 18.28
CA LYS A 40 -3.90 11.93 18.23
C LYS A 40 -4.57 13.15 18.85
N ASN A 41 -4.90 14.14 18.04
CA ASN A 41 -5.87 15.16 18.45
C ASN A 41 -7.24 14.50 18.72
N PRO A 42 -8.01 15.02 19.68
CA PRO A 42 -9.28 14.45 20.10
C PRO A 42 -10.36 14.69 19.05
N ILE A 43 -11.09 13.64 18.69
CA ILE A 43 -12.41 13.80 18.06
C ILE A 43 -13.33 14.33 19.17
N GLU A 44 -13.46 15.65 19.25
CA GLU A 44 -14.50 16.30 20.02
C GLU A 44 -15.88 15.94 19.44
N ASN A 45 -16.81 15.76 20.37
CA ASN A 45 -18.17 15.30 20.17
C ASN A 45 -18.96 16.19 19.21
N ASP A 46 -19.61 15.57 18.20
CA ASP A 46 -20.78 16.16 17.55
C ASP A 46 -21.91 15.12 17.46
N PRO A 47 -23.00 15.25 18.25
CA PRO A 47 -24.01 14.21 18.39
C PRO A 47 -25.14 14.42 17.39
N LYS A 48 -24.87 14.35 16.08
CA LYS A 48 -25.93 14.30 15.05
C LYS A 48 -25.38 13.63 13.80
N ILE A 49 -25.67 12.34 13.62
CA ILE A 49 -26.10 11.73 12.33
C ILE A 49 -26.57 10.30 12.65
N LYS A 50 -27.87 10.10 12.52
CA LYS A 50 -28.55 8.81 12.59
C LYS A 50 -28.10 7.92 11.42
N LYS A 51 -27.86 6.63 11.66
CA LYS A 51 -27.90 5.62 10.59
C LYS A 51 -29.07 4.67 10.81
N HIS A 52 -30.01 4.72 9.86
CA HIS A 52 -31.05 3.73 9.62
C HIS A 52 -30.44 2.45 8.99
N PRO A 53 -31.17 1.31 9.01
CA PRO A 53 -30.66 -0.02 8.75
C PRO A 53 -30.99 -0.51 7.33
N GLN A 54 -30.06 -1.25 6.71
CA GLN A 54 -30.33 -2.23 5.65
C GLN A 54 -29.27 -3.33 5.81
N GLY A 55 -29.57 -4.63 5.86
CA GLY A 55 -30.65 -5.32 5.16
C GLY A 55 -30.08 -6.18 4.05
N LYS A 56 -29.48 -7.31 4.43
CA LYS A 56 -29.57 -8.66 3.84
C LYS A 56 -29.67 -8.84 2.31
N HIS A 57 -28.68 -9.55 1.74
CA HIS A 57 -28.78 -10.91 1.12
C HIS A 57 -27.88 -11.09 -0.12
N SER A 58 -26.95 -12.06 -0.05
CA SER A 58 -26.83 -13.11 -1.06
C SER A 58 -26.13 -14.33 -0.43
N GLN A 59 -26.75 -15.49 -0.64
CA GLN A 59 -26.47 -16.77 -0.01
C GLN A 59 -25.30 -17.50 -0.68
N ARG A 60 -24.55 -18.28 0.11
CA ARG A 60 -24.38 -19.71 -0.18
C ARG A 60 -24.02 -20.48 1.09
N GLU A 61 -24.92 -21.40 1.44
CA GLU A 61 -24.83 -22.34 2.53
C GLU A 61 -23.71 -23.36 2.28
N ARG A 62 -22.86 -23.58 3.29
CA ARG A 62 -22.39 -24.92 3.65
C ARG A 62 -22.38 -25.05 5.18
N THR A 63 -23.37 -25.82 5.63
CA THR A 63 -23.38 -26.72 6.81
C THR A 63 -22.90 -26.19 8.16
N LYS A 64 -23.89 -26.13 9.07
CA LYS A 64 -23.79 -26.10 10.52
C LYS A 64 -22.77 -27.13 11.04
N SER A 65 -21.81 -26.66 11.83
CA SER A 65 -21.43 -27.35 13.06
C SER A 65 -21.42 -26.29 14.15
N GLU A 66 -22.19 -26.55 15.19
CA GLU A 66 -22.27 -25.77 16.41
C GLU A 66 -20.86 -25.40 16.89
N GLY A 67 -20.60 -24.09 17.03
CA GLY A 67 -19.42 -23.64 17.75
C GLY A 67 -19.52 -24.18 19.18
N PRO A 68 -18.48 -24.83 19.71
CA PRO A 68 -18.51 -25.30 21.09
C PRO A 68 -18.61 -24.10 22.03
N PRO A 69 -19.17 -24.28 23.23
CA PRO A 69 -19.32 -23.22 24.21
C PRO A 69 -17.96 -22.58 24.52
N ILE A 70 -17.98 -21.27 24.80
CA ILE A 70 -16.82 -20.52 25.30
C ILE A 70 -16.40 -21.18 26.62
N ALA A 71 -15.48 -22.14 26.53
CA ALA A 71 -14.75 -22.65 27.67
C ALA A 71 -13.79 -21.54 28.11
N GLN A 72 -13.91 -21.13 29.36
CA GLN A 72 -12.87 -20.38 30.06
C GLN A 72 -11.54 -21.11 29.82
N ARG A 73 -10.65 -20.49 29.03
CA ARG A 73 -9.33 -21.05 28.73
C ARG A 73 -8.55 -21.13 30.04
N LYS A 74 -8.39 -22.34 30.57
CA LYS A 74 -7.30 -22.68 31.48
C LYS A 74 -6.10 -23.02 30.60
N ASP A 75 -4.95 -22.43 30.90
CA ASP A 75 -3.73 -22.66 30.14
C ASP A 75 -3.32 -24.15 30.25
N THR A 76 -3.22 -24.82 29.10
CA THR A 76 -2.76 -26.21 28.95
C THR A 76 -1.44 -26.25 28.20
N LEU A 77 -0.54 -27.16 28.57
CA LEU A 77 0.71 -27.42 27.83
C LEU A 77 0.43 -28.31 26.59
N LEU A 78 1.39 -28.35 25.66
CA LEU A 78 1.28 -28.98 24.33
C LEU A 78 1.08 -30.50 24.30
N ASP A 79 1.00 -31.18 25.44
CA ASP A 79 0.69 -32.61 25.57
C ASP A 79 -0.72 -32.91 26.13
N GLY A 80 -1.54 -31.87 26.36
CA GLY A 80 -2.92 -32.01 26.83
C GLY A 80 -3.07 -32.10 28.36
N THR A 81 -1.98 -31.94 29.11
CA THR A 81 -2.04 -31.91 30.58
C THR A 81 -2.38 -30.50 31.08
N ILE A 82 -3.35 -30.39 32.00
CA ILE A 82 -3.76 -29.14 32.64
C ILE A 82 -2.59 -28.59 33.46
N ALA A 83 -2.17 -27.35 33.22
CA ALA A 83 -1.19 -26.68 34.07
C ALA A 83 -1.78 -26.50 35.46
N GLN A 84 -1.32 -27.30 36.43
CA GLN A 84 -1.65 -27.05 37.83
C GLN A 84 -0.94 -25.76 38.28
N PRO A 85 -1.61 -24.87 39.02
CA PRO A 85 -0.91 -23.81 39.72
C PRO A 85 0.13 -24.45 40.64
N LEU A 86 1.38 -23.96 40.55
CA LEU A 86 2.48 -24.37 41.41
C LEU A 86 2.00 -24.40 42.88
N PRO A 87 2.28 -25.48 43.64
CA PRO A 87 1.99 -25.49 45.06
C PRO A 87 2.76 -24.36 45.73
N ASN A 88 2.10 -23.60 46.61
CA ASN A 88 2.77 -22.70 47.53
C ASN A 88 3.94 -23.45 48.19
N ALA A 89 5.09 -22.79 48.34
CA ALA A 89 6.29 -23.37 48.93
C ALA A 89 6.08 -23.97 50.34
N LEU A 90 4.94 -23.69 51.01
CA LEU A 90 4.51 -24.36 52.23
C LEU A 90 4.12 -25.84 52.04
N THR A 91 3.53 -26.23 50.92
CA THR A 91 3.03 -27.61 50.69
C THR A 91 4.14 -28.63 50.41
N LEU A 92 5.36 -28.19 50.10
CA LEU A 92 6.53 -29.07 49.95
C LEU A 92 7.18 -29.42 51.31
N LEU A 93 6.77 -28.76 52.40
CA LEU A 93 7.18 -29.10 53.76
C LEU A 93 6.24 -30.10 54.45
N GLU A 94 4.99 -30.22 54.00
CA GLU A 94 4.01 -31.19 54.58
C GLU A 94 4.21 -32.63 54.08
N ASN A 95 4.97 -32.85 53.00
CA ASN A 95 5.25 -34.19 52.45
C ASN A 95 6.68 -34.69 52.71
N TYR A 96 7.47 -33.99 53.54
CA TYR A 96 8.68 -34.59 54.11
C TYR A 96 8.29 -35.39 55.34
N ASP A 97 7.96 -36.65 55.08
CA ASP A 97 8.07 -37.75 56.03
C ASP A 97 9.44 -37.61 56.72
N PHE A 98 9.45 -37.14 57.98
CA PHE A 98 10.59 -37.30 58.86
C PHE A 98 10.72 -38.80 59.12
N LYS A 99 11.22 -39.53 58.12
CA LYS A 99 11.75 -40.86 58.32
C LYS A 99 12.84 -40.70 59.34
N GLU A 100 12.50 -41.17 60.55
CA GLU A 100 13.35 -41.40 61.70
C GLU A 100 14.81 -41.43 61.27
N SER A 101 15.48 -40.30 61.43
CA SER A 101 16.93 -40.28 61.37
C SER A 101 17.38 -41.17 62.52
N SER A 102 17.80 -42.38 62.16
CA SER A 102 18.44 -43.42 62.97
C SER A 102 19.61 -42.92 63.82
N ASP A 103 19.99 -41.65 63.70
CA ASP A 103 21.05 -40.99 64.44
C ASP A 103 20.57 -40.38 65.79
N LEU A 104 19.26 -40.29 66.04
CA LEU A 104 18.70 -39.95 67.37
C LEU A 104 18.52 -41.18 68.28
N GLY A 105 18.39 -42.38 67.71
CA GLY A 105 18.30 -43.64 68.45
C GLY A 105 19.63 -44.08 69.10
N TYR A 106 20.76 -43.60 68.58
CA TYR A 106 22.08 -43.88 69.15
C TYR A 106 22.38 -43.12 70.45
N LEU A 107 21.66 -42.02 70.73
CA LEU A 107 21.84 -41.24 71.97
C LEU A 107 21.01 -41.76 73.15
N VAL A 108 19.95 -42.54 72.88
CA VAL A 108 19.10 -43.16 73.92
C VAL A 108 19.65 -44.53 74.34
N ASN A 109 20.16 -45.32 73.38
CA ASN A 109 20.72 -46.65 73.69
C ASN A 109 22.10 -46.63 74.36
N LEU A 110 22.85 -45.52 74.31
CA LEU A 110 24.13 -45.42 75.03
C LEU A 110 23.95 -45.07 76.53
N VAL A 111 22.73 -44.66 76.93
CA VAL A 111 22.41 -44.27 78.31
C VAL A 111 21.67 -45.39 79.06
N GLU A 112 20.92 -46.25 78.37
CA GLU A 112 20.22 -47.38 79.00
C GLU A 112 21.10 -48.61 79.27
N ASP A 113 22.12 -48.90 78.45
CA ASP A 113 22.97 -50.09 78.63
C ASP A 113 24.11 -49.93 79.67
N GLN A 114 24.36 -48.73 80.20
CA GLN A 114 25.38 -48.50 81.23
C GLN A 114 24.82 -48.37 82.67
N CYS A 115 23.50 -48.45 82.87
CA CYS A 115 22.89 -48.16 84.17
C CYS A 115 22.51 -49.39 85.03
N ASN A 116 22.79 -50.63 84.61
CA ASN A 116 22.41 -51.84 85.36
C ASN A 116 23.58 -52.72 85.88
N ALA A 117 24.77 -52.15 86.04
CA ALA A 117 25.79 -52.77 86.89
C ALA A 117 25.64 -52.26 88.34
N VAL A 118 25.15 -53.12 89.23
CA VAL A 118 25.21 -52.91 90.68
C VAL A 118 26.69 -52.93 91.09
N VAL A 119 27.32 -51.76 91.05
CA VAL A 119 28.63 -51.51 91.64
C VAL A 119 28.38 -51.08 93.08
N THR A 120 28.94 -51.82 94.03
CA THR A 120 29.05 -51.41 95.43
C THR A 120 29.73 -50.03 95.47
N ILE A 121 28.95 -48.98 95.72
CA ILE A 121 29.47 -47.61 95.83
C ILE A 121 30.24 -47.54 97.15
N GLN A 122 31.56 -47.78 97.10
CA GLN A 122 32.47 -47.07 98.01
C GLN A 122 32.09 -45.60 97.92
N VAL A 123 31.96 -44.90 99.06
CA VAL A 123 31.75 -43.46 99.11
C VAL A 123 32.95 -42.81 98.40
N LEU A 124 32.83 -42.68 97.08
CA LEU A 124 33.73 -41.95 96.22
C LEU A 124 33.42 -40.49 96.48
N ASP A 125 34.48 -39.73 96.73
CA ASP A 125 34.45 -38.29 96.87
C ASP A 125 33.52 -37.69 95.76
N PRO A 126 32.47 -36.93 96.09
CA PRO A 126 31.51 -36.44 95.10
C PRO A 126 32.14 -35.48 94.07
N GLU A 127 33.30 -34.89 94.39
CA GLU A 127 34.05 -33.99 93.52
C GLU A 127 34.49 -34.64 92.19
N PRO A 128 35.19 -35.79 92.15
CA PRO A 128 35.58 -36.44 90.90
C PRO A 128 34.39 -36.88 90.02
N ILE A 129 33.26 -37.29 90.60
CA ILE A 129 32.05 -37.65 89.84
C ILE A 129 31.40 -36.40 89.23
N LYS A 130 31.28 -35.32 90.01
CA LYS A 130 30.75 -34.03 89.54
C LYS A 130 31.63 -33.42 88.46
N LYS A 131 32.96 -33.48 88.62
CA LYS A 131 33.95 -33.03 87.64
C LYS A 131 33.85 -33.83 86.34
N LYS A 132 33.72 -35.16 86.42
CA LYS A 132 33.57 -36.03 85.25
C LYS A 132 32.22 -35.85 84.56
N ARG A 133 31.14 -35.55 85.29
CA ARG A 133 29.84 -35.18 84.72
C ARG A 133 29.92 -33.85 83.97
N ILE A 134 30.56 -32.82 84.54
CA ILE A 134 30.78 -31.53 83.86
C ILE A 134 31.64 -31.72 82.61
N GLU A 135 32.71 -32.52 82.69
CA GLU A 135 33.58 -32.83 81.56
C GLU A 135 32.83 -33.56 80.44
N LEU A 136 32.01 -34.56 80.78
CA LEU A 136 31.15 -35.27 79.82
C LEU A 136 30.11 -34.34 79.20
N SER A 137 29.44 -33.49 79.99
CA SER A 137 28.49 -32.51 79.47
C SER A 137 29.15 -31.48 78.56
N GLN A 138 30.37 -31.02 78.88
CA GLN A 138 31.15 -30.13 78.02
C GLN A 138 31.62 -30.83 76.74
N ARG A 139 31.96 -32.12 76.81
CA ARG A 139 32.34 -32.93 75.65
C ARG A 139 31.15 -33.17 74.72
N VAL A 140 30.00 -33.58 75.27
CA VAL A 140 28.75 -33.73 74.53
C VAL A 140 28.35 -32.40 73.90
N PHE A 141 28.39 -31.29 74.64
CA PHE A 141 28.09 -29.96 74.10
C PHE A 141 29.04 -29.59 72.94
N LYS A 142 30.35 -29.84 73.07
CA LYS A 142 31.33 -29.59 72.00
C LYS A 142 31.09 -30.50 70.77
N GLU A 143 30.79 -31.77 70.97
CA GLU A 143 30.50 -32.73 69.90
C GLU A 143 29.17 -32.39 69.20
N SER A 144 28.12 -32.04 69.95
CA SER A 144 26.85 -31.55 69.41
C SER A 144 26.99 -30.22 68.68
N SER A 145 27.82 -29.29 69.16
CA SER A 145 28.10 -28.02 68.46
C SER A 145 28.81 -28.25 67.13
N LYS A 146 29.81 -29.16 67.10
CA LYS A 146 30.47 -29.55 65.84
C LYS A 146 29.51 -30.24 64.87
N LEU A 147 28.61 -31.08 65.36
CA LEU A 147 27.58 -31.74 64.56
C LEU A 147 26.59 -30.72 63.99
N TRP A 148 26.19 -29.73 64.80
CA TRP A 148 25.32 -28.64 64.40
C TRP A 148 25.96 -27.77 63.32
N GLU A 149 27.21 -27.33 63.50
CA GLU A 149 27.96 -26.57 62.51
C GLU A 149 28.12 -27.35 61.19
N ALA A 150 28.47 -28.64 61.26
CA ALA A 150 28.57 -29.49 60.07
C ALA A 150 27.22 -29.66 59.35
N THR A 151 26.12 -29.71 60.10
CA THR A 151 24.76 -29.78 59.55
C THR A 151 24.34 -28.45 58.91
N GLN A 152 24.66 -27.32 59.53
CA GLN A 152 24.42 -25.98 59.00
C GLN A 152 25.17 -25.77 57.68
N ILE A 153 26.45 -26.14 57.60
CA ILE A 153 27.24 -26.06 56.36
C ILE A 153 26.61 -26.91 55.25
N LYS A 154 26.19 -28.15 55.55
CA LYS A 154 25.51 -29.02 54.57
C LYS A 154 24.17 -28.46 54.12
N LEU A 155 23.37 -27.91 55.04
CA LEU A 155 22.08 -27.29 54.73
C LEU A 155 22.27 -26.03 53.88
N GLN A 156 23.22 -25.17 54.25
CA GLN A 156 23.55 -23.96 53.50
C GLN A 156 24.02 -24.30 52.08
N HIS A 157 24.91 -25.27 51.92
CA HIS A 157 25.34 -25.74 50.61
C HIS A 157 24.18 -26.31 49.77
N LYS A 158 23.25 -27.05 50.39
CA LYS A 158 22.06 -27.58 49.70
C LYS A 158 21.08 -26.47 49.28
N ILE A 159 20.91 -25.45 50.11
CA ILE A 159 20.10 -24.26 49.80
C ILE A 159 20.72 -23.47 48.66
N GLU A 160 22.03 -23.23 48.69
CA GLU A 160 22.77 -22.55 47.62
C GLU A 160 22.64 -23.31 46.30
N LEU A 161 22.86 -24.63 46.30
CA LEU A 161 22.72 -25.47 45.11
C LEU A 161 21.30 -25.39 44.54
N LYS A 162 20.27 -25.49 45.38
CA LYS A 162 18.87 -25.41 44.93
C LYS A 162 18.50 -24.02 44.43
N THR A 163 19.04 -22.98 45.05
CA THR A 163 18.85 -21.59 44.62
C THR A 163 19.48 -21.37 43.25
N ASN A 164 20.72 -21.83 43.05
CA ASN A 164 21.41 -21.73 41.76
C ASN A 164 20.68 -22.50 40.65
N GLN A 165 20.24 -23.73 40.92
CA GLN A 165 19.42 -24.51 39.97
C GLN A 165 18.12 -23.77 39.58
N LEU A 166 17.45 -23.13 40.55
CA LEU A 166 16.22 -22.40 40.30
C LEU A 166 16.47 -21.10 39.51
N VAL A 167 17.57 -20.40 39.79
CA VAL A 167 18.01 -19.23 39.03
C VAL A 167 18.33 -19.60 37.58
N GLU A 168 19.10 -20.66 37.35
CA GLU A 168 19.43 -21.16 36.00
C GLU A 168 18.17 -21.53 35.22
N ALA A 169 17.26 -22.33 35.82
CA ALA A 169 16.01 -22.72 35.19
C ALA A 169 15.14 -21.50 34.85
N ARG A 170 15.07 -20.51 35.76
CA ARG A 170 14.34 -19.27 35.52
C ARG A 170 14.98 -18.44 34.41
N MET A 171 16.31 -18.34 34.38
CA MET A 171 17.03 -17.61 33.34
C MET A 171 16.83 -18.25 31.96
N GLN A 172 16.85 -19.58 31.87
CA GLN A 172 16.51 -20.31 30.64
C GLN A 172 15.07 -20.05 30.19
N ALA A 173 14.11 -20.06 31.12
CA ALA A 173 12.72 -19.76 30.81
C ALA A 173 12.53 -18.31 30.32
N VAL A 174 13.18 -17.34 30.97
CA VAL A 174 13.17 -15.92 30.54
C VAL A 174 13.80 -15.78 29.15
N ASN A 175 14.95 -16.38 28.90
CA ASN A 175 15.60 -16.34 27.59
C ASN A 175 14.76 -17.00 26.49
N SER A 176 14.07 -18.10 26.81
CA SER A 176 13.14 -18.75 25.87
C SER A 176 11.96 -17.84 25.52
N GLN A 177 11.37 -17.17 26.53
CA GLN A 177 10.28 -16.22 26.31
C GLN A 177 10.74 -14.99 25.53
N LEU A 178 11.93 -14.46 25.84
CA LEU A 178 12.52 -13.35 25.11
C LEU A 178 12.72 -13.68 23.63
N ARG A 179 13.24 -14.87 23.32
CA ARG A 179 13.37 -15.35 21.93
C ARG A 179 12.02 -15.44 21.22
N LYS A 180 10.96 -15.89 21.91
CA LYS A 180 9.60 -15.93 21.34
C LYS A 180 9.07 -14.53 21.04
N ILE A 181 9.27 -13.58 21.97
CA ILE A 181 8.86 -12.18 21.79
C ILE A 181 9.60 -11.56 20.60
N MET A 182 10.92 -11.70 20.54
CA MET A 182 11.71 -11.20 19.40
C MET A 182 11.29 -11.83 18.08
N ALA A 183 10.98 -13.13 18.05
CA ALA A 183 10.49 -13.79 16.85
C ALA A 183 9.12 -13.22 16.40
N THR A 184 8.20 -12.96 17.34
CA THR A 184 6.92 -12.33 17.03
C THR A 184 7.06 -10.87 16.58
N GLU A 185 7.99 -10.12 17.17
CA GLU A 185 8.30 -8.75 16.78
C GLU A 185 8.88 -8.70 15.36
N ASN A 186 9.84 -9.57 15.05
CA ASN A 186 10.42 -9.67 13.70
C ASN A 186 9.35 -10.06 12.66
N ALA A 187 8.46 -11.00 12.99
CA ALA A 187 7.34 -11.35 12.11
C ALA A 187 6.35 -10.19 11.92
N GLY A 188 6.09 -9.42 12.97
CA GLY A 188 5.28 -8.21 12.92
C GLY A 188 5.90 -7.13 12.03
N ASN A 189 7.19 -6.86 12.21
CA ASN A 189 7.94 -5.89 11.41
C ASN A 189 8.00 -6.29 9.93
N ALA A 190 8.26 -7.57 9.63
CA ALA A 190 8.22 -8.07 8.26
C ALA A 190 6.82 -7.90 7.62
N ARG A 191 5.75 -8.12 8.39
CA ARG A 191 4.38 -7.90 7.91
C ARG A 191 4.07 -6.41 7.68
N ILE A 192 4.56 -5.53 8.54
CA ILE A 192 4.41 -4.08 8.37
C ILE A 192 5.13 -3.62 7.09
N GLU A 193 6.35 -4.11 6.85
CA GLU A 193 7.12 -3.83 5.65
C GLU A 193 6.40 -4.31 4.38
N GLU A 194 5.86 -5.54 4.39
CA GLU A 194 5.05 -6.08 3.29
C GLU A 194 3.83 -5.21 2.99
N LEU A 195 3.07 -4.82 4.02
CA LEU A 195 1.91 -3.92 3.87
C LEU A 195 2.32 -2.54 3.36
N SER A 196 3.46 -2.01 3.80
CA SER A 196 4.00 -0.74 3.32
C SER A 196 4.36 -0.82 1.83
N ASN A 197 5.01 -1.90 1.40
CA ASN A 197 5.33 -2.12 -0.02
C ASN A 197 4.07 -2.25 -0.89
N ILE A 198 3.04 -2.93 -0.39
CA ILE A 198 1.74 -3.03 -1.07
C ILE A 198 1.07 -1.64 -1.18
N ALA A 199 1.12 -0.83 -0.12
CA ALA A 199 0.57 0.53 -0.14
C ALA A 199 1.25 1.40 -1.19
N VAL A 200 2.60 1.40 -1.24
CA VAL A 200 3.38 2.12 -2.25
C VAL A 200 3.04 1.64 -3.67
N ALA A 201 2.85 0.33 -3.88
CA ALA A 201 2.45 -0.20 -5.17
C ALA A 201 1.06 0.33 -5.60
N HIS A 202 0.10 0.43 -4.68
CA HIS A 202 -1.22 0.99 -4.97
C HIS A 202 -1.19 2.51 -5.22
N GLU A 203 -0.33 3.26 -4.53
CA GLU A 203 -0.13 4.68 -4.79
C GLU A 203 0.48 4.93 -6.17
N ASN A 204 1.51 4.16 -6.55
CA ASN A 204 2.12 4.22 -7.87
C ASN A 204 1.11 3.90 -8.98
N GLU A 205 0.26 2.89 -8.75
CA GLU A 205 -0.82 2.54 -9.67
C GLU A 205 -1.86 3.67 -9.78
N ALA A 206 -2.20 4.34 -8.67
CA ALA A 206 -3.10 5.48 -8.69
C ALA A 206 -2.53 6.63 -9.54
N VAL A 207 -1.24 6.93 -9.37
CA VAL A 207 -0.53 7.93 -10.19
C VAL A 207 -0.55 7.53 -11.67
N PHE A 208 -0.28 6.26 -11.98
CA PHE A 208 -0.32 5.76 -13.36
C PHE A 208 -1.69 5.94 -14.01
N ILE A 209 -2.77 5.62 -13.30
CA ILE A 209 -4.16 5.79 -13.80
C ILE A 209 -4.46 7.27 -14.06
N VAL A 210 -4.10 8.16 -13.13
CA VAL A 210 -4.32 9.61 -13.29
C VAL A 210 -3.54 10.13 -14.51
N ASN A 211 -2.30 9.72 -14.67
CA ASN A 211 -1.47 10.09 -15.82
C ASN A 211 -2.05 9.54 -17.13
N ALA A 212 -2.61 8.33 -17.14
CA ALA A 212 -3.25 7.75 -18.31
C ALA A 212 -4.51 8.54 -18.73
N ILE A 213 -5.32 8.98 -17.76
CA ILE A 213 -6.48 9.85 -18.00
C ILE A 213 -6.02 11.19 -18.61
N GLU A 214 -5.03 11.83 -18.02
CA GLU A 214 -4.56 13.15 -18.46
C GLU A 214 -3.86 13.07 -19.82
N SER A 215 -3.08 12.02 -20.05
CA SER A 215 -2.47 11.72 -21.35
C SER A 215 -3.53 11.56 -22.44
N ALA A 216 -4.61 10.81 -22.19
CA ALA A 216 -5.69 10.64 -23.15
C ALA A 216 -6.36 11.97 -23.52
N LYS A 217 -6.61 12.84 -22.52
CA LYS A 217 -7.17 14.18 -22.75
C LYS A 217 -6.21 15.06 -23.56
N ASN A 218 -4.93 15.05 -23.21
CA ASN A 218 -3.93 15.88 -23.89
C ASN A 218 -3.73 15.44 -25.34
N THR A 219 -3.63 14.14 -25.60
CA THR A 219 -3.49 13.61 -26.97
C THR A 219 -4.70 13.96 -27.83
N LEU A 220 -5.93 13.81 -27.33
CA LEU A 220 -7.11 14.21 -28.10
C LEU A 220 -7.11 15.73 -28.35
N THR A 221 -6.80 16.54 -27.33
CA THR A 221 -6.74 18.00 -27.45
C THR A 221 -5.70 18.45 -28.49
N GLU A 222 -4.53 17.85 -28.48
CA GLU A 222 -3.46 18.13 -29.44
C GLU A 222 -3.88 17.77 -30.87
N ARG A 223 -4.47 16.59 -31.07
CA ARG A 223 -4.99 16.19 -32.38
C ARG A 223 -6.08 17.13 -32.88
N LEU A 224 -7.00 17.56 -32.02
CA LEU A 224 -8.01 18.54 -32.39
C LEU A 224 -7.41 19.91 -32.74
N LYS A 225 -6.32 20.33 -32.08
CA LYS A 225 -5.56 21.52 -32.50
C LYS A 225 -4.99 21.37 -33.91
N ASN A 226 -4.52 20.18 -34.29
CA ASN A 226 -4.06 19.91 -35.64
C ASN A 226 -5.20 19.99 -36.65
N VAL A 227 -6.37 19.41 -36.35
CA VAL A 227 -7.58 19.54 -37.17
C VAL A 227 -7.97 21.01 -37.36
N LEU A 228 -7.92 21.83 -36.29
CA LEU A 228 -8.14 23.27 -36.38
C LEU A 228 -7.10 23.98 -37.26
N ALA A 229 -5.84 23.57 -37.21
CA ALA A 229 -4.79 24.13 -38.05
C ALA A 229 -5.03 23.78 -39.53
N ILE A 230 -5.43 22.55 -39.85
CA ILE A 230 -5.81 22.11 -41.20
C ILE A 230 -6.99 22.95 -41.71
N ILE A 231 -8.04 23.12 -40.89
CA ILE A 231 -9.20 23.96 -41.22
C ILE A 231 -8.77 25.40 -41.50
N LYS A 232 -7.95 25.99 -40.62
CA LYS A 232 -7.49 27.38 -40.78
C LYS A 232 -6.64 27.56 -42.02
N ALA A 233 -5.77 26.60 -42.34
CA ALA A 233 -4.99 26.62 -43.57
C ALA A 233 -5.92 26.56 -44.78
N PHE A 234 -6.81 25.57 -44.83
CA PHE A 234 -7.74 25.41 -45.96
C PHE A 234 -8.63 26.65 -46.18
N VAL A 235 -9.27 27.17 -45.13
CA VAL A 235 -10.12 28.37 -45.26
C VAL A 235 -9.29 29.63 -45.52
N GLY A 236 -8.17 29.80 -44.82
CA GLY A 236 -7.39 31.02 -44.79
C GLY A 236 -6.54 31.25 -46.03
N SER A 237 -5.93 30.21 -46.59
CA SER A 237 -5.11 30.29 -47.79
C SER A 237 -5.83 29.70 -49.00
N THR A 238 -6.20 28.42 -48.94
CA THR A 238 -6.70 27.68 -50.13
C THR A 238 -8.01 28.25 -50.66
N LEU A 239 -9.03 28.39 -49.81
CA LEU A 239 -10.35 28.85 -50.21
C LEU A 239 -10.34 30.32 -50.63
N LYS A 240 -9.64 31.19 -49.88
CA LYS A 240 -9.50 32.61 -50.24
C LYS A 240 -8.80 32.79 -51.58
N GLU A 241 -7.69 32.07 -51.80
CA GLU A 241 -6.96 32.14 -53.06
C GLU A 241 -7.80 31.60 -54.23
N THR A 242 -8.51 30.49 -54.02
CA THR A 242 -9.42 29.94 -55.03
C THR A 242 -10.51 30.94 -55.41
N ASN A 243 -11.13 31.60 -54.43
CA ASN A 243 -12.15 32.62 -54.68
C ASN A 243 -11.58 33.83 -55.43
N HIS A 244 -10.34 34.25 -55.11
CA HIS A 244 -9.67 35.33 -55.84
C HIS A 244 -9.38 34.95 -57.31
N ARG A 245 -8.87 33.74 -57.55
CA ARG A 245 -8.62 33.19 -58.89
C ARG A 245 -9.92 32.98 -59.68
N LEU A 246 -10.99 32.60 -59.00
CA LEU A 246 -12.32 32.47 -59.60
C LEU A 246 -12.80 33.83 -60.14
N ALA A 247 -12.72 34.88 -59.32
CA ALA A 247 -13.15 36.23 -59.70
C ALA A 247 -12.31 36.86 -60.84
N THR A 248 -11.07 36.40 -61.04
CA THR A 248 -10.14 36.92 -62.05
C THR A 248 -10.02 36.03 -63.29
N SER A 249 -10.69 34.88 -63.32
CA SER A 249 -10.70 33.96 -64.46
C SER A 249 -11.40 34.58 -65.65
N LYS A 250 -10.75 34.56 -66.83
CA LYS A 250 -11.25 35.23 -68.04
C LYS A 250 -11.74 34.27 -69.12
N THR A 251 -11.45 32.97 -68.98
CA THR A 251 -11.80 31.97 -69.99
C THR A 251 -12.44 30.75 -69.36
N THR A 252 -13.36 30.13 -70.10
CA THR A 252 -14.03 28.89 -69.72
C THR A 252 -13.02 27.78 -69.38
N MET A 253 -11.91 27.70 -70.10
CA MET A 253 -10.86 26.70 -69.84
C MET A 253 -10.09 26.96 -68.53
N GLN A 254 -9.79 28.23 -68.19
CA GLN A 254 -9.21 28.57 -66.90
C GLN A 254 -10.14 28.19 -65.75
N LEU A 255 -11.44 28.46 -65.90
CA LEU A 255 -12.45 28.16 -64.89
C LEU A 255 -12.58 26.65 -64.65
N LEU A 256 -12.64 25.85 -65.72
CA LEU A 256 -12.71 24.39 -65.63
C LEU A 256 -11.46 23.78 -64.98
N ASN A 257 -10.27 24.30 -65.28
CA ASN A 257 -9.03 23.85 -64.64
C ASN A 257 -9.02 24.21 -63.16
N LEU A 258 -9.42 25.43 -62.80
CA LEU A 258 -9.53 25.87 -61.41
C LEU A 258 -10.57 25.04 -60.63
N LYS A 259 -11.71 24.71 -61.23
CA LYS A 259 -12.75 23.85 -60.63
C LYS A 259 -12.22 22.45 -60.33
N LYS A 260 -11.43 21.87 -61.24
CA LYS A 260 -10.78 20.56 -61.02
C LYS A 260 -9.76 20.63 -59.87
N GLU A 261 -8.91 21.66 -59.87
CA GLU A 261 -7.93 21.90 -58.81
C GLU A 261 -8.62 22.06 -57.45
N PHE A 262 -9.68 22.87 -57.38
CA PHE A 262 -10.45 23.08 -56.16
C PHE A 262 -11.10 21.80 -55.64
N ASN A 263 -11.70 20.99 -56.50
CA ASN A 263 -12.29 19.71 -56.08
C ASN A 263 -11.22 18.76 -55.52
N LEU A 264 -10.04 18.69 -56.14
CA LEU A 264 -8.93 17.88 -55.64
C LEU A 264 -8.45 18.39 -54.27
N LEU A 265 -8.36 19.70 -54.07
CA LEU A 265 -8.00 20.31 -52.77
C LEU A 265 -9.06 20.05 -51.70
N VAL A 266 -10.34 20.05 -52.06
CA VAL A 266 -11.44 19.69 -51.15
C VAL A 266 -11.35 18.22 -50.75
N ASP A 267 -11.06 17.32 -51.69
CA ASP A 267 -10.95 15.89 -51.41
C ASP A 267 -9.75 15.60 -50.50
N MET A 268 -8.60 16.24 -50.75
CA MET A 268 -7.42 16.17 -49.87
C MET A 268 -7.76 16.67 -48.47
N PHE A 269 -8.37 17.86 -48.36
CA PHE A 269 -8.79 18.42 -47.08
C PHE A 269 -9.73 17.48 -46.30
N GLN A 270 -10.72 16.88 -46.97
CA GLN A 270 -11.64 15.93 -46.32
C GLN A 270 -10.92 14.67 -45.82
N ASN A 271 -9.95 14.16 -46.59
CA ASN A 271 -9.16 13.01 -46.19
C ASN A 271 -8.27 13.33 -45.00
N ASP A 272 -7.56 14.46 -45.00
CA ASP A 272 -6.68 14.88 -43.90
C ASP A 272 -7.47 15.04 -42.58
N ILE A 273 -8.66 15.65 -42.65
CA ILE A 273 -9.55 15.81 -41.49
C ILE A 273 -10.03 14.44 -41.00
N LYS A 274 -10.44 13.55 -41.91
CA LYS A 274 -10.95 12.22 -41.55
C LYS A 274 -9.86 11.36 -40.90
N GLU A 275 -8.63 11.44 -41.41
CA GLU A 275 -7.48 10.73 -40.84
C GLU A 275 -7.17 11.22 -39.43
N GLU A 276 -6.99 12.53 -39.26
CA GLU A 276 -6.64 13.11 -37.95
C GLU A 276 -7.75 12.91 -36.92
N LEU A 277 -9.02 13.16 -37.28
CA LEU A 277 -10.15 13.00 -36.36
C LEU A 277 -10.41 11.52 -36.03
N GLY A 278 -10.30 10.64 -37.03
CA GLY A 278 -10.44 9.20 -36.83
C GLY A 278 -9.39 8.64 -35.89
N ALA A 279 -8.12 9.01 -36.08
CA ALA A 279 -7.02 8.62 -35.20
C ALA A 279 -7.19 9.17 -33.77
N ALA A 280 -7.62 10.44 -33.66
CA ALA A 280 -7.85 11.10 -32.38
C ALA A 280 -8.91 10.37 -31.54
N LEU A 281 -10.08 10.09 -32.14
CA LEU A 281 -11.18 9.40 -31.48
C LEU A 281 -10.84 7.94 -31.14
N ALA A 282 -10.20 7.21 -32.06
CA ALA A 282 -9.82 5.83 -31.83
C ALA A 282 -8.82 5.68 -30.66
N ASN A 283 -7.84 6.57 -30.58
CA ASN A 283 -6.87 6.58 -29.48
C ASN A 283 -7.53 6.92 -28.13
N PHE A 284 -8.42 7.91 -28.12
CA PHE A 284 -9.15 8.27 -26.91
C PHE A 284 -10.06 7.12 -26.42
N ASP A 285 -10.83 6.50 -27.32
CA ASP A 285 -11.72 5.39 -26.99
C ASP A 285 -10.95 4.16 -26.51
N HIS A 286 -9.77 3.92 -27.07
CA HIS A 286 -8.85 2.89 -26.59
C HIS A 286 -8.42 3.16 -25.15
N SER A 287 -7.91 4.36 -24.86
CA SER A 287 -7.48 4.76 -23.52
C SER A 287 -8.63 4.70 -22.51
N LYS A 288 -9.81 5.21 -22.87
CA LYS A 288 -11.02 5.13 -22.06
C LYS A 288 -11.40 3.68 -21.73
N LYS A 289 -11.33 2.78 -22.71
CA LYS A 289 -11.60 1.35 -22.50
C LYS A 289 -10.60 0.72 -21.54
N MET A 290 -9.32 1.10 -21.61
CA MET A 290 -8.28 0.62 -20.68
C MET A 290 -8.51 1.14 -19.26
N ILE A 291 -8.88 2.42 -19.10
CA ILE A 291 -9.28 3.02 -17.82
C ILE A 291 -10.52 2.29 -17.24
N GLY A 292 -11.51 2.01 -18.08
CA GLY A 292 -12.70 1.24 -17.67
C GLY A 292 -12.37 -0.18 -17.21
N ARG A 293 -11.41 -0.83 -17.86
CA ARG A 293 -10.92 -2.17 -17.47
C ARG A 293 -10.18 -2.15 -16.14
N SER A 294 -9.28 -1.18 -15.92
CA SER A 294 -8.54 -1.09 -14.66
C SER A 294 -9.49 -0.97 -13.47
N ARG A 295 -10.63 -0.25 -13.62
CA ARG A 295 -11.67 -0.19 -12.59
C ARG A 295 -12.29 -1.54 -12.24
N THR A 296 -12.49 -2.40 -13.23
CA THR A 296 -13.17 -3.70 -13.06
C THR A 296 -12.22 -4.83 -12.65
N GLN A 297 -10.93 -4.70 -12.92
CA GLN A 297 -9.93 -5.70 -12.54
C GLN A 297 -9.59 -5.53 -11.06
N GLY A 298 -9.86 -6.56 -10.25
CA GLY A 298 -9.78 -6.51 -8.79
C GLY A 298 -8.42 -6.10 -8.21
N ASN A 299 -7.34 -6.16 -9.00
CA ASN A 299 -6.00 -5.76 -8.57
C ASN A 299 -5.82 -4.24 -8.40
N HIS A 300 -6.73 -3.43 -8.97
CA HIS A 300 -6.59 -1.96 -8.95
C HIS A 300 -7.63 -1.27 -8.05
N SER A 301 -8.47 -2.01 -7.30
CA SER A 301 -9.52 -1.40 -6.49
C SER A 301 -8.98 -0.44 -5.44
N SER A 302 -7.84 -0.76 -4.83
CA SER A 302 -7.17 0.10 -3.84
C SER A 302 -6.67 1.41 -4.46
N ALA A 303 -6.12 1.37 -5.67
CA ALA A 303 -5.68 2.56 -6.39
C ALA A 303 -6.86 3.51 -6.67
N TRP A 304 -8.01 2.97 -7.09
CA TRP A 304 -9.23 3.77 -7.29
C TRP A 304 -9.83 4.35 -6.01
N ILE A 305 -9.65 3.68 -4.86
CA ILE A 305 -10.01 4.24 -3.55
C ILE A 305 -9.12 5.45 -3.25
N ILE A 306 -7.80 5.32 -3.41
CA ILE A 306 -6.85 6.43 -3.22
C ILE A 306 -7.21 7.63 -4.10
N ILE A 307 -7.45 7.41 -5.40
CA ILE A 307 -7.85 8.47 -6.36
C ILE A 307 -9.13 9.18 -5.89
N LYS A 308 -10.11 8.43 -5.36
CA LYS A 308 -11.36 8.97 -4.86
C LYS A 308 -11.17 9.77 -3.57
N GLU A 309 -10.39 9.26 -2.63
CA GLU A 309 -10.10 9.91 -1.34
C GLU A 309 -9.32 11.23 -1.53
N GLN A 310 -8.46 11.29 -2.55
CA GLN A 310 -7.77 12.51 -2.97
C GLN A 310 -8.67 13.50 -3.74
N GLY A 311 -9.92 13.12 -4.04
CA GLY A 311 -10.88 13.97 -4.73
C GLY A 311 -10.55 14.26 -6.20
N VAL A 312 -9.64 13.50 -6.81
CA VAL A 312 -9.19 13.75 -8.19
C VAL A 312 -10.25 13.29 -9.19
N TYR A 313 -10.69 12.03 -9.07
CA TYR A 313 -11.73 11.45 -9.90
C TYR A 313 -12.60 10.51 -9.07
N ASP A 314 -13.92 10.50 -9.34
CA ASP A 314 -14.82 9.51 -8.76
C ASP A 314 -14.92 8.28 -9.69
N PRO A 315 -14.52 7.08 -9.25
CA PRO A 315 -14.58 5.86 -10.06
C PRO A 315 -15.98 5.53 -10.60
N ALA A 316 -17.02 6.00 -9.93
CA ALA A 316 -18.40 5.79 -10.36
C ALA A 316 -18.78 6.62 -11.59
N THR A 317 -18.22 7.83 -11.72
CA THR A 317 -18.65 8.81 -12.73
C THR A 317 -17.60 9.12 -13.79
N ILE A 318 -16.33 8.76 -13.59
CA ILE A 318 -15.22 9.12 -14.47
C ILE A 318 -15.44 8.75 -15.95
N LEU A 319 -16.01 7.58 -16.24
CA LEU A 319 -16.27 7.18 -17.63
C LEU A 319 -17.31 8.09 -18.31
N ASN A 320 -18.32 8.55 -17.57
CA ASN A 320 -19.32 9.49 -18.05
C ASN A 320 -18.74 10.91 -18.19
N VAL A 321 -17.82 11.29 -17.30
CA VAL A 321 -17.09 12.57 -17.40
C VAL A 321 -16.25 12.58 -18.67
N LEU A 322 -15.53 11.49 -18.95
CA LEU A 322 -14.75 11.32 -20.17
C LEU A 322 -15.63 11.34 -21.43
N ASP A 323 -16.82 10.73 -21.39
CA ASP A 323 -17.79 10.80 -22.48
C ASP A 323 -18.30 12.22 -22.72
N THR A 324 -18.71 12.91 -21.65
CA THR A 324 -19.18 14.30 -21.75
C THR A 324 -18.10 15.19 -22.35
N TRP A 325 -16.85 15.00 -21.91
CA TRP A 325 -15.71 15.76 -22.42
C TRP A 325 -15.43 15.46 -23.90
N ARG A 326 -15.40 14.17 -24.28
CA ARG A 326 -15.23 13.76 -25.68
C ARG A 326 -16.34 14.31 -26.57
N ASN A 327 -17.59 14.17 -26.16
CA ASN A 327 -18.75 14.60 -26.94
C ASN A 327 -18.76 16.13 -27.12
N GLY A 328 -18.41 16.89 -26.07
CA GLY A 328 -18.30 18.35 -26.19
C GLY A 328 -17.27 18.79 -27.23
N MET A 329 -16.11 18.11 -27.27
CA MET A 329 -15.08 18.36 -28.29
C MET A 329 -15.53 17.95 -29.69
N GLU A 330 -16.22 16.81 -29.81
CA GLU A 330 -16.76 16.31 -31.08
C GLU A 330 -17.83 17.27 -31.64
N ASP A 331 -18.70 17.81 -30.78
CA ASP A 331 -19.73 18.79 -31.15
C ASP A 331 -19.12 20.11 -31.63
N GLU A 332 -18.11 20.63 -30.94
CA GLU A 332 -17.37 21.82 -31.39
C GLU A 332 -16.72 21.61 -32.76
N MET A 333 -16.11 20.44 -32.97
CA MET A 333 -15.47 20.12 -34.24
C MET A 333 -16.50 19.95 -35.37
N ASN A 334 -17.61 19.27 -35.10
CA ASN A 334 -18.71 19.11 -36.05
C ASN A 334 -19.32 20.46 -36.46
N LYS A 335 -19.42 21.41 -35.52
CA LYS A 335 -19.87 22.78 -35.82
C LYS A 335 -18.92 23.47 -36.80
N LEU A 336 -17.61 23.40 -36.54
CA LEU A 336 -16.60 24.02 -37.42
C LEU A 336 -16.57 23.36 -38.81
N LEU A 337 -16.63 22.03 -38.88
CA LEU A 337 -16.68 21.30 -40.15
C LEU A 337 -17.94 21.63 -40.94
N LYS A 338 -19.08 21.86 -40.27
CA LYS A 338 -20.31 22.32 -40.92
C LYS A 338 -20.14 23.72 -41.51
N ASP A 339 -19.51 24.64 -40.81
CA ASP A 339 -19.25 26.00 -41.31
C ASP A 339 -18.33 25.98 -42.54
N VAL A 340 -17.26 25.17 -42.51
CA VAL A 340 -16.37 24.98 -43.66
C VAL A 340 -17.10 24.31 -44.82
N SER A 341 -17.92 23.29 -44.55
CA SER A 341 -18.73 22.61 -45.57
C SER A 341 -19.68 23.58 -46.27
N ASN A 342 -20.29 24.51 -45.54
CA ASN A 342 -21.14 25.55 -46.12
C ASN A 342 -20.34 26.50 -47.03
N GLN A 343 -19.13 26.88 -46.63
CA GLN A 343 -18.25 27.71 -47.46
C GLN A 343 -17.80 26.98 -48.73
N ILE A 344 -17.46 25.69 -48.65
CA ILE A 344 -17.15 24.87 -49.82
C ILE A 344 -18.37 24.79 -50.76
N LYS A 345 -19.57 24.55 -50.22
CA LYS A 345 -20.81 24.52 -51.01
C LYS A 345 -21.08 25.86 -51.70
N GLN A 346 -20.84 26.98 -51.01
CA GLN A 346 -20.98 28.30 -51.61
C GLN A 346 -20.00 28.49 -52.77
N CYS A 347 -18.72 28.19 -52.55
CA CYS A 347 -17.69 28.28 -53.60
C CYS A 347 -18.05 27.40 -54.82
N LYS A 348 -18.58 26.18 -54.60
CA LYS A 348 -19.08 25.32 -55.70
C LYS A 348 -20.22 25.96 -56.49
N LYS A 349 -21.17 26.61 -55.81
CA LYS A 349 -22.24 27.37 -56.48
C LYS A 349 -21.69 28.56 -57.26
N ASP A 350 -20.68 29.23 -56.73
CA ASP A 350 -20.03 30.34 -57.42
C ASP A 350 -19.37 29.82 -58.71
N PHE A 351 -18.66 28.68 -58.68
CA PHE A 351 -18.16 28.04 -59.90
C PHE A 351 -19.26 27.77 -60.94
N GLU A 352 -20.42 27.24 -60.52
CA GLU A 352 -21.55 26.98 -61.42
C GLU A 352 -22.09 28.27 -62.05
N SER A 353 -22.19 29.36 -61.28
CA SER A 353 -22.62 30.66 -61.79
C SER A 353 -21.64 31.22 -62.82
N TYR A 354 -20.34 31.24 -62.49
CA TYR A 354 -19.31 31.74 -63.41
C TYR A 354 -19.18 30.89 -64.67
N GLU A 355 -19.44 29.58 -64.59
CA GLU A 355 -19.46 28.70 -65.76
C GLU A 355 -20.59 29.09 -66.72
N GLN A 356 -21.80 29.34 -66.20
CA GLN A 356 -22.93 29.82 -67.00
C GLN A 356 -22.65 31.19 -67.63
N ASP A 357 -22.10 32.13 -66.84
CA ASP A 357 -21.75 33.47 -67.32
C ASP A 357 -20.67 33.41 -68.41
N SER A 358 -19.66 32.55 -68.25
CA SER A 358 -18.58 32.38 -69.24
C SER A 358 -19.11 31.82 -70.57
N VAL A 359 -19.99 30.81 -70.53
CA VAL A 359 -20.63 30.28 -71.75
C VAL A 359 -21.47 31.35 -72.45
N PHE A 360 -22.21 32.15 -71.69
CA PHE A 360 -23.00 33.26 -72.26
C PHE A 360 -22.10 34.33 -72.89
N LEU A 361 -21.01 34.72 -72.24
CA LEU A 361 -20.05 35.68 -72.77
C LEU A 361 -19.36 35.17 -74.04
N ASP A 362 -18.99 33.89 -74.09
CA ASP A 362 -18.44 33.25 -75.30
C ASP A 362 -19.44 33.34 -76.47
N PHE A 363 -20.73 33.10 -76.23
CA PHE A 363 -21.79 33.25 -77.23
C PHE A 363 -21.94 34.71 -77.71
N VAL A 364 -21.96 35.68 -76.79
CA VAL A 364 -22.01 37.11 -77.13
C VAL A 364 -20.79 37.51 -77.98
N GLN A 365 -19.61 37.05 -77.61
CA GLN A 365 -18.36 37.38 -78.31
C GLN A 365 -18.34 36.78 -79.73
N LEU A 366 -18.87 35.57 -79.92
CA LEU A 366 -19.03 34.96 -81.24
C LEU A 366 -19.97 35.77 -82.13
N ASN A 367 -21.15 36.15 -81.61
CA ASN A 367 -22.12 36.95 -82.35
C ASN A 367 -21.58 38.34 -82.68
N TRP A 368 -20.86 38.98 -81.75
CA TRP A 368 -20.22 40.25 -82.00
C TRP A 368 -19.17 40.17 -83.11
N LYS A 369 -18.32 39.13 -83.11
CA LYS A 369 -17.38 38.87 -84.22
C LYS A 369 -18.10 38.70 -85.55
N ARG A 370 -19.23 37.99 -85.57
CA ARG A 370 -20.05 37.80 -86.78
C ARG A 370 -20.60 39.12 -87.30
N ILE A 371 -21.22 39.93 -86.45
CA ILE A 371 -21.73 41.27 -86.81
C ILE A 371 -20.60 42.16 -87.33
N ARG A 372 -19.46 42.18 -86.63
CA ARG A 372 -18.29 42.96 -87.05
C ARG A 372 -17.78 42.55 -88.42
N ASN A 373 -17.78 41.26 -88.73
CA ASN A 373 -17.34 40.76 -90.04
C ASN A 373 -18.34 41.12 -91.14
N MET A 374 -19.65 41.05 -90.86
CA MET A 374 -20.69 41.51 -91.81
C MET A 374 -20.53 43.00 -92.12
N LEU A 375 -20.44 43.86 -91.09
CA LEU A 375 -20.26 45.30 -91.27
C LEU A 375 -18.97 45.64 -92.01
N LYS A 376 -17.87 44.93 -91.76
CA LYS A 376 -16.64 45.10 -92.55
C LYS A 376 -16.87 44.77 -94.01
N GLY A 377 -17.57 43.68 -94.32
CA GLY A 377 -17.92 43.29 -95.69
C GLY A 377 -18.74 44.37 -96.40
N GLU A 378 -19.78 44.90 -95.76
CA GLU A 378 -20.61 45.98 -96.30
C GLU A 378 -19.82 47.27 -96.54
N VAL A 379 -18.88 47.62 -95.65
CA VAL A 379 -17.98 48.78 -95.85
C VAL A 379 -17.02 48.58 -97.03
N PHE A 380 -16.60 47.35 -97.33
CA PHE A 380 -15.77 47.07 -98.50
C PHE A 380 -16.59 47.16 -99.79
N GLU A 381 -17.82 46.66 -99.82
CA GLU A 381 -18.72 46.78 -100.98
C GLU A 381 -19.09 48.24 -101.26
N CYS A 382 -19.30 49.06 -100.23
CA CYS A 382 -19.61 50.48 -100.38
C CYS A 382 -18.44 51.35 -100.88
N ASN A 383 -17.19 50.85 -100.82
CA ASN A 383 -15.99 51.56 -101.31
C ASN A 383 -15.60 51.15 -102.76
N ILE A 384 -16.30 50.21 -103.37
CA ILE A 384 -16.04 49.77 -104.76
C ILE A 384 -16.96 50.51 -105.76
N ASP A 385 -18.07 51.07 -105.28
CA ASP A 385 -19.07 51.81 -106.08
C ASP A 385 -18.89 53.35 -106.07
N HIS A 386 -17.76 53.84 -105.53
CA HIS A 386 -17.29 55.22 -105.63
C HIS A 386 -15.90 55.26 -106.27
#